data_AF-A0A352ACY0-F1
#
_entry.id   AF-A0A352ACY0-F1
#
_cell.length_a   1.000
_cell.length_b   1.000
_cell.length_c   1.000
_cell.angle_alpha   90.00
_cell.angle_beta   90.00
_cell.angle_gamma   90.00
#
_symmetry.space_group_name_H-M   'P 1'
#
loop_
_entity.id
_entity.type
_entity.pdbx_description
1 polymer ?
#
loop_
_entity_poly.entity_id
_entity_poly.type
_entity_poly.pdbx_seq_one_letter_code
_entity_poly.pdbx_strand_id
1 'polypeptide(L)' 'MNKTQLFSTFKSIWQQILKQLTKANEPQVWQSSDRMGKTYWHGYDPVTGSSVSRASEAEMRIWVEERYYQ' A
#
# COMPACT_ATOMS: atom_id res chain seq x y z
N MET A 1 -1.39 18.65 -18.81
CA MET A 1 -1.06 18.34 -17.40
C MET A 1 0.40 17.91 -17.35
N ASN A 2 1.27 18.66 -16.66
CA ASN A 2 2.73 18.51 -16.75
C ASN A 2 3.27 17.36 -15.88
N LYS A 3 4.11 16.52 -16.46
CA LYS A 3 4.67 15.26 -15.90
C LYS A 3 5.39 15.45 -14.55
N THR A 4 5.85 16.65 -14.24
CA THR A 4 6.67 16.96 -13.06
C THR A 4 5.87 17.08 -11.76
N GLN A 5 4.56 17.33 -11.80
CA GLN A 5 3.75 17.45 -10.58
C GLN A 5 3.20 16.12 -10.06
N LEU A 6 3.04 15.11 -10.91
CA LEU A 6 2.58 13.77 -10.51
C LEU A 6 3.59 13.02 -9.63
N PHE A 7 4.89 13.18 -9.92
CA PHE A 7 5.95 12.50 -9.18
C PHE A 7 6.20 13.11 -7.78
N SER A 8 5.96 14.41 -7.59
CA SER A 8 6.26 15.08 -6.32
C SER A 8 5.21 14.78 -5.25
N THR A 9 3.92 14.71 -5.60
CA THR A 9 2.86 14.25 -4.70
C THR A 9 3.02 12.77 -4.35
N PHE A 10 3.39 11.94 -5.33
CA PHE A 10 3.66 10.51 -5.12
C PHE A 10 4.78 10.29 -4.09
N LYS A 11 5.88 11.04 -4.19
CA LYS A 11 7.02 10.93 -3.27
C LYS A 11 6.68 11.37 -1.84
N SER A 12 5.85 12.40 -1.69
CA SER A 12 5.42 12.90 -0.36
C SER A 12 4.52 11.89 0.37
N ILE A 13 3.53 11.34 -0.35
CA ILE A 13 2.64 10.31 0.17
C ILE A 13 3.43 9.04 0.52
N TRP A 14 4.37 8.64 -0.34
CA TRP A 14 5.28 7.52 -0.10
C TRP A 14 6.12 7.68 1.17
N GLN A 15 6.63 8.87 1.45
CA GLN A 15 7.42 9.15 2.65
C GLN A 15 6.58 9.14 3.94
N GLN A 16 5.32 9.56 3.87
CA GLN A 16 4.41 9.49 5.03
C GLN A 16 3.99 8.06 5.34
N ILE A 17 3.74 7.24 4.30
CA ILE A 17 3.40 5.82 4.44
C ILE A 17 4.58 5.04 5.01
N LEU A 18 5.80 5.22 4.47
CA LEU A 18 7.01 4.57 5.00
C LEU A 18 7.25 4.89 6.48
N LYS A 19 6.99 6.13 6.92
CA LYS A 19 7.13 6.53 8.33
C LYS A 19 6.13 5.84 9.26
N GLN A 20 4.92 5.54 8.79
CA GLN A 20 3.96 4.77 9.56
C GLN A 20 4.34 3.28 9.61
N LEU A 21 4.89 2.74 8.52
CA LEU A 21 5.23 1.33 8.37
C LEU A 21 6.56 0.89 9.00
N THR A 22 7.41 1.80 9.44
CA THR A 22 8.66 1.46 10.15
C THR A 22 8.46 0.93 11.58
N LYS A 23 7.22 0.78 12.06
CA LYS A 23 6.95 -0.09 13.21
C LYS A 23 7.03 -1.54 12.74
N ALA A 24 8.10 -2.23 13.13
CA ALA A 24 8.51 -3.53 12.59
C ALA A 24 7.45 -4.66 12.57
N ASN A 25 6.31 -4.50 13.26
CA ASN A 25 5.27 -5.52 13.41
C ASN A 25 3.89 -5.11 12.85
N GLU A 26 3.77 -3.99 12.13
CA GLU A 26 2.48 -3.59 11.53
C GLU A 26 2.39 -4.05 10.06
N PRO A 27 1.21 -4.50 9.58
CA PRO A 27 0.99 -4.82 8.18
C PRO A 27 1.29 -3.63 7.26
N GLN A 28 2.12 -3.88 6.24
CA GLN A 28 2.57 -2.90 5.27
C GLN A 28 1.64 -2.87 4.07
N VAL A 29 1.02 -1.73 3.80
CA VAL A 29 0.10 -1.56 2.67
C VAL A 29 0.62 -0.46 1.75
N TRP A 30 0.67 -0.74 0.45
CA TRP A 30 1.06 0.24 -0.55
C TRP A 30 0.27 0.10 -1.85
N GLN A 31 0.38 1.13 -2.70
CA GLN A 31 -0.24 1.15 -4.01
C GLN A 31 0.79 1.19 -5.13
N SER A 32 0.44 0.62 -6.27
CA SER A 32 1.13 0.82 -7.55
C SER A 32 0.12 1.16 -8.62
N SER A 33 0.52 1.95 -9.62
CA SER A 33 -0.30 2.16 -10.81
C SER A 33 0.41 1.60 -12.05
N ASP A 34 -0.37 1.04 -12.98
CA ASP A 34 0.16 0.63 -14.28
C ASP A 34 0.32 1.84 -15.23
N ARG A 35 0.77 1.56 -16.46
CA ARG A 35 0.96 2.59 -17.50
C ARG A 35 -0.34 3.26 -17.95
N MET A 36 -1.49 2.65 -17.66
CA MET A 36 -2.81 3.16 -17.98
C MET A 36 -3.44 3.92 -16.79
N GLY A 37 -2.73 4.03 -15.66
CA GLY A 37 -3.21 4.69 -14.46
C GLY A 37 -4.12 3.82 -13.60
N LYS A 38 -4.21 2.51 -13.87
CA LYS A 38 -4.98 1.60 -13.01
C LYS A 38 -4.20 1.35 -11.73
N THR A 39 -4.83 1.64 -10.60
CA THR A 39 -4.26 1.47 -9.27
C THR A 39 -4.53 0.08 -8.72
N TYR A 40 -3.52 -0.45 -8.05
CA TYR A 40 -3.47 -1.75 -7.44
C TYR A 40 -2.95 -1.62 -6.02
N TRP A 41 -3.56 -2.34 -5.10
CA TRP A 41 -3.13 -2.43 -3.72
C TRP A 41 -2.27 -3.67 -3.48
N HIS A 42 -1.30 -3.53 -2.59
CA HIS A 42 -0.41 -4.60 -2.16
C HIS A 42 -0.24 -4.53 -0.65
N GLY A 43 -0.10 -5.70 -0.03
CA GLY A 43 -0.04 -5.85 1.41
C GLY A 43 1.02 -6.88 1.79
N TYR A 44 1.76 -6.61 2.86
CA TYR A 44 2.72 -7.54 3.45
C TYR A 44 2.66 -7.45 4.97
N ASP A 45 2.37 -8.57 5.62
CA ASP A 45 2.42 -8.69 7.06
C ASP A 45 3.76 -9.32 7.48
N PRO A 46 4.66 -8.57 8.13
CA PRO A 46 5.96 -9.09 8.55
C PRO A 46 5.88 -10.11 9.69
N VAL A 47 4.78 -10.13 10.46
CA VAL A 47 4.61 -11.03 11.61
C VAL A 47 4.27 -12.44 11.15
N THR A 48 3.33 -12.56 10.19
CA THR A 48 2.88 -13.85 9.65
C THR A 48 3.59 -14.25 8.35
N GLY A 49 4.30 -13.31 7.71
CA GLY A 49 4.85 -13.48 6.36
C GLY A 49 3.81 -13.46 5.25
N SER A 50 2.54 -13.16 5.58
CA SER A 50 1.45 -13.20 4.62
C SER A 50 1.45 -11.97 3.70
N SER A 51 1.11 -12.15 2.43
CA SER A 51 1.07 -11.06 1.45
C SER A 51 -0.14 -11.14 0.52
N VAL A 52 -0.52 -9.99 -0.02
CA VAL A 52 -1.51 -9.85 -1.09
C VAL A 52 -0.96 -8.90 -2.15
N SER A 53 -1.23 -9.17 -3.42
CA SER A 53 -0.76 -8.34 -4.52
C SER A 53 -1.87 -8.07 -5.52
N ARG A 54 -1.81 -6.90 -6.16
CA ARG A 54 -2.80 -6.48 -7.18
C ARG A 54 -4.26 -6.52 -6.72
N ALA A 55 -4.49 -6.32 -5.43
CA ALA A 55 -5.82 -6.25 -4.85
C ALA A 55 -6.55 -4.97 -5.27
N SER A 56 -7.87 -5.07 -5.37
CA SER A 56 -8.77 -3.92 -5.28
C SER A 56 -8.74 -3.32 -3.87
N GLU A 57 -9.30 -2.13 -3.72
CA GLU A 57 -9.45 -1.50 -2.40
C GLU A 57 -10.33 -2.34 -1.46
N ALA A 58 -11.40 -2.93 -1.98
CA ALA A 58 -12.30 -3.78 -1.21
C ALA A 58 -11.60 -5.04 -0.69
N GLU A 59 -10.83 -5.72 -1.54
CA GLU A 59 -10.02 -6.87 -1.16
C GLU A 59 -8.93 -6.49 -0.14
N MET A 60 -8.30 -5.32 -0.32
CA MET A 60 -7.30 -4.82 0.64
C MET A 60 -7.92 -4.53 2.01
N ARG A 61 -9.14 -3.98 2.05
CA ARG A 61 -9.84 -3.74 3.31
C ARG A 61 -10.12 -5.03 4.07
N ILE A 62 -10.63 -6.05 3.38
CA ILE A 62 -10.87 -7.38 3.96
C ILE A 62 -9.56 -7.97 4.49
N TRP A 63 -8.49 -7.92 3.70
CA TRP A 63 -7.17 -8.41 4.10
C TRP A 63 -6.62 -7.71 5.35
N VAL A 64 -6.83 -6.40 5.48
CA VAL A 64 -6.45 -5.65 6.69
C VAL A 64 -7.31 -6.06 7.88
N GLU A 65 -8.63 -6.12 7.71
CA GLU A 65 -9.58 -6.51 8.76
C GLU A 65 -9.26 -7.91 9.32
N GLU A 66 -8.99 -8.89 8.46
CA GLU A 66 -8.58 -10.24 8.87
C GLU A 66 -7.35 -10.26 9.78
N ARG A 67 -6.43 -9.28 9.68
CA ARG A 67 -5.23 -9.20 10.51
C ARG A 67 -5.42 -8.43 11.81
N TYR A 68 -6.36 -7.49 11.85
CA TYR A 68 -6.71 -6.76 13.07
C TYR A 68 -7.60 -7.57 14.02
N TYR A 69 -8.32 -8.56 13.50
CA TYR A 69 -9.21 -9.43 14.27
C TYR A 69 -8.62 -10.82 14.58
N GLN A 70 -7.33 -11.05 14.30
CA GLN A 70 -6.57 -12.22 14.78
C GLN A 70 -5.98 -11.97 16.16
#